data_AF-A0A6L4ZKP8-F1
#
_entry.id   AF-A0A6L4ZKP8-F1
#
_cell.length_a   1.000
_cell.length_b   1.000
_cell.length_c   1.000
_cell.angle_alpha   90.00
_cell.angle_beta   90.00
_cell.angle_gamma   90.00
#
_symmetry.space_group_name_H-M   'P 1'
#
loop_
_entity.id
_entity.type
_entity.pdbx_description
1 polymer ?
#
loop_
_entity_poly.entity_id
_entity_poly.type
_entity_poly.pdbx_seq_one_letter_code
_entity_poly.pdbx_strand_id
1 'polypeptide(L)'
;IGTEFVCPDGSTTVEVIFPRSTPLPAQTIIHCKADKTLRPSQPNEYIAIKIWEGEFPDPEANIWVGALKISAVHIRRPLPEGSDIELSIAISASRLMEVEAFVPILNQHFREGVYIPDESKEQVIEKVKKIQFELDRYFYRIRNLEDMADEIDVPSLRKEIQQLSARLEEVYLEGHRHLANPETRDPSEAKMIFEEFREVRGRIGEIEKNLKSKGKMIFVLRKLEREKEETRQVVEKWGDKFEKKEFELLCREAERHIGREDEVALEKIRQEIENLNWHIRFKQNDFWKDTFELLNQPQFVFNNKELAEKYFSQGRDALDKEQWEKLKESVIELCKLLPKDGGEIDKQKILRAGIRRG
;
A
#
# COMPACT_ATOMS: atom_id res chain seq x y z
N ILE A 1 2.33 -20.40 -14.86
CA ILE A 1 3.79 -20.12 -15.06
C ILE A 1 3.92 -18.75 -15.69
N GLY A 2 4.83 -17.93 -15.16
CA GLY A 2 5.06 -16.57 -15.64
C GLY A 2 6.54 -16.18 -15.61
N THR A 3 6.85 -15.07 -16.26
CA THR A 3 8.19 -14.45 -16.28
C THR A 3 8.12 -13.05 -15.68
N GLU A 4 9.15 -12.68 -14.92
CA GLU A 4 9.27 -11.32 -14.36
C GLU A 4 9.85 -10.34 -15.37
N PHE A 5 9.22 -9.17 -15.46
CA PHE A 5 9.61 -8.05 -16.29
C PHE A 5 9.82 -6.81 -15.45
N VAL A 6 10.77 -5.96 -15.88
CA VAL A 6 11.00 -4.63 -15.29
C VAL A 6 10.11 -3.61 -16.01
N CYS A 7 9.29 -2.91 -15.25
CA CYS A 7 8.44 -1.82 -15.72
C CYS A 7 9.26 -0.52 -15.92
N PRO A 8 8.78 0.44 -16.73
CA PRO A 8 9.47 1.72 -16.96
C PRO A 8 9.70 2.56 -15.69
N ASP A 9 8.92 2.34 -14.64
CA ASP A 9 9.04 3.01 -13.33
C ASP A 9 10.07 2.32 -12.40
N GLY A 10 10.73 1.26 -12.87
CA GLY A 10 11.70 0.47 -12.12
C GLY A 10 11.08 -0.60 -11.22
N SER A 11 9.75 -0.70 -11.15
CA SER A 11 9.07 -1.81 -10.48
C SER A 11 9.18 -3.10 -11.30
N THR A 12 8.90 -4.25 -10.71
CA THR A 12 8.85 -5.53 -11.43
C THR A 12 7.46 -6.15 -11.35
N THR A 13 7.08 -6.87 -12.40
CA THR A 13 5.80 -7.59 -12.45
C THR A 13 5.95 -8.93 -13.14
N VAL A 14 5.16 -9.92 -12.73
CA VAL A 14 5.08 -11.21 -13.41
C VAL A 14 4.00 -11.15 -14.48
N GLU A 15 4.38 -11.46 -15.72
CA GLU A 15 3.46 -11.73 -16.81
C GLU A 15 3.21 -13.24 -16.92
N VAL A 16 1.94 -13.64 -16.93
CA VAL A 16 1.54 -15.05 -17.02
C VAL A 16 1.70 -15.54 -18.46
N ILE A 17 2.57 -16.53 -18.63
CA ILE A 17 2.89 -17.14 -19.93
C ILE A 17 2.01 -18.37 -20.19
N PHE A 18 1.86 -19.22 -19.19
CA PHE A 18 0.95 -20.36 -19.21
C PHE A 18 -0.07 -20.21 -18.09
N PRO A 19 -1.34 -19.89 -18.40
CA PRO A 19 -2.42 -19.86 -17.42
C PRO A 19 -2.59 -21.21 -16.71
N ARG A 20 -3.19 -21.19 -15.52
CA ARG A 20 -3.57 -22.42 -14.84
C ARG A 20 -4.48 -23.26 -15.74
N SER A 21 -4.30 -24.58 -15.67
CA SER A 21 -5.04 -25.56 -16.49
C SER A 21 -4.70 -25.54 -17.99
N THR A 22 -3.59 -24.92 -18.39
CA THR A 22 -3.06 -25.07 -19.76
C THR A 22 -2.82 -26.57 -20.06
N PRO A 23 -3.39 -27.13 -21.16
CA PRO A 23 -3.14 -28.51 -21.56
C PRO A 23 -1.64 -28.74 -21.85
N LEU A 24 -1.10 -29.87 -21.39
CA LEU A 24 0.31 -30.22 -21.61
C LEU A 24 0.44 -31.34 -22.66
N PRO A 25 1.50 -31.32 -23.49
CA PRO A 25 2.62 -30.38 -23.48
C PRO A 25 2.26 -29.00 -24.04
N ALA A 26 2.92 -27.96 -23.55
CA ALA A 26 2.72 -26.58 -23.99
C ALA A 26 4.07 -25.93 -24.29
N GLN A 27 4.13 -25.09 -25.33
CA GLN A 27 5.30 -24.31 -25.69
C GLN A 27 4.87 -22.94 -26.18
N THR A 28 5.66 -21.92 -25.85
CA THR A 28 5.48 -20.58 -26.41
C THR A 28 6.83 -19.86 -26.51
N ILE A 29 6.86 -18.84 -27.37
CA ILE A 29 8.00 -17.95 -27.54
C ILE A 29 7.52 -16.54 -27.21
N ILE A 30 8.24 -15.85 -26.33
CA ILE A 30 7.99 -14.46 -26.00
C ILE A 30 9.20 -13.61 -26.38
N HIS A 31 8.93 -12.39 -26.85
CA HIS A 31 9.97 -11.44 -27.20
C HIS A 31 10.15 -10.45 -26.05
N CYS A 32 11.35 -10.41 -25.50
CA CYS A 32 11.73 -9.48 -24.43
C CYS A 32 12.98 -8.70 -24.82
N LYS A 33 13.36 -7.73 -23.98
CA LYS A 33 14.52 -6.86 -24.22
C LYS A 33 15.48 -6.94 -23.06
N ALA A 34 16.77 -6.82 -23.35
CA ALA A 34 17.80 -6.69 -22.33
C ALA A 34 17.56 -5.42 -21.49
N ASP A 35 17.51 -5.57 -20.16
CA ASP A 35 17.29 -4.49 -19.19
C ASP A 35 18.56 -3.65 -18.95
N LYS A 36 19.71 -4.16 -19.36
CA LYS A 36 21.01 -3.48 -19.25
C LYS A 36 21.99 -3.98 -20.31
N THR A 37 23.06 -3.23 -20.48
CA THR A 37 24.18 -3.64 -21.32
C THR A 37 25.04 -4.67 -20.60
N LEU A 38 25.31 -5.81 -21.25
CA LEU A 38 26.21 -6.85 -20.77
C LEU A 38 27.52 -6.83 -21.56
N ARG A 39 28.67 -6.73 -20.89
CA ARG A 39 29.99 -6.65 -21.56
C ARG A 39 30.87 -7.85 -21.22
N PRO A 40 31.57 -8.47 -22.21
CA PRO A 40 32.52 -9.55 -21.93
C PRO A 40 33.64 -9.17 -20.93
N SER A 41 33.99 -7.88 -20.85
CA SER A 41 34.99 -7.37 -19.91
C SER A 41 34.53 -7.33 -18.45
N GLN A 42 33.25 -7.59 -18.18
CA GLN A 42 32.64 -7.57 -16.85
C GLN A 42 32.16 -8.99 -16.49
N PRO A 43 33.07 -9.93 -16.20
CA PRO A 43 32.75 -11.37 -16.13
C PRO A 43 31.75 -11.75 -15.02
N ASN A 44 31.55 -10.90 -14.01
CA ASN A 44 30.62 -11.15 -12.92
C ASN A 44 29.18 -10.68 -13.23
N GLU A 45 28.96 -10.04 -14.37
CA GLU A 45 27.65 -9.54 -14.75
C GLU A 45 26.84 -10.61 -15.52
N TYR A 46 25.52 -10.52 -15.36
CA TYR A 46 24.55 -11.36 -16.06
C TYR A 46 23.21 -10.65 -16.20
N ILE A 47 22.42 -11.08 -17.18
CA ILE A 47 20.97 -10.82 -17.28
C ILE A 47 20.26 -12.09 -16.81
N ALA A 48 19.32 -11.96 -15.88
CA ALA A 48 18.55 -13.09 -15.35
C ALA A 48 17.12 -13.06 -15.87
N ILE A 49 16.70 -14.15 -16.49
CA ILE A 49 15.34 -14.40 -16.92
C ILE A 49 14.71 -15.30 -15.86
N LYS A 50 13.87 -14.68 -15.04
CA LYS A 50 13.29 -15.25 -13.83
C LYS A 50 11.95 -15.91 -14.13
N ILE A 51 11.75 -17.15 -13.67
CA ILE A 51 10.54 -17.94 -13.89
C ILE A 51 9.83 -18.18 -12.57
N TRP A 52 8.52 -17.94 -12.60
CA TRP A 52 7.63 -17.99 -11.45
C TRP A 52 6.44 -18.92 -11.72
N GLU A 53 5.97 -19.59 -10.68
CA GLU A 53 4.72 -20.36 -10.68
C GLU A 53 3.70 -19.65 -9.78
N GLY A 54 2.63 -19.18 -10.41
CA GLY A 54 1.53 -18.48 -9.78
C GLY A 54 0.86 -17.53 -10.77
N GLU A 55 -0.14 -16.79 -10.29
CA GLU A 55 -0.98 -15.90 -11.08
C GLU A 55 -0.94 -14.44 -10.57
N PHE A 56 -0.14 -14.18 -9.53
CA PHE A 56 -0.06 -12.85 -8.94
C PHE A 56 0.89 -11.95 -9.75
N PRO A 57 0.56 -10.66 -9.91
CA PRO A 57 1.43 -9.72 -10.62
C PRO A 57 2.70 -9.37 -9.83
N ASP A 58 2.68 -9.48 -8.50
CA ASP A 58 3.84 -9.29 -7.63
C ASP A 58 4.72 -10.56 -7.66
N PRO A 59 6.00 -10.51 -8.12
CA PRO A 59 6.87 -11.67 -8.16
C PRO A 59 7.03 -12.37 -6.81
N GLU A 60 7.15 -11.61 -5.73
CA GLU A 60 7.36 -12.17 -4.39
C GLU A 60 6.11 -12.84 -3.83
N ALA A 61 4.95 -12.67 -4.47
CA ALA A 61 3.71 -13.39 -4.18
C ALA A 61 3.62 -14.76 -4.90
N ASN A 62 4.55 -15.09 -5.80
CA ASN A 62 4.55 -16.34 -6.56
C ASN A 62 5.61 -17.33 -6.06
N ILE A 63 5.49 -18.60 -6.47
CA ILE A 63 6.50 -19.63 -6.22
C ILE A 63 7.68 -19.39 -7.17
N TRP A 64 8.88 -19.27 -6.62
CA TRP A 64 10.11 -19.22 -7.41
C TRP A 64 10.39 -20.60 -8.04
N VAL A 65 10.49 -20.65 -9.37
CA VAL A 65 10.80 -21.90 -10.10
C VAL A 65 12.28 -21.94 -10.48
N GLY A 66 12.86 -20.80 -10.85
CA GLY A 66 14.28 -20.68 -11.14
C GLY A 66 14.59 -19.61 -12.20
N ALA A 67 15.87 -19.49 -12.56
CA ALA A 67 16.34 -18.49 -13.53
C ALA A 67 17.19 -19.11 -14.64
N LEU A 68 17.01 -18.61 -15.86
CA LEU A 68 18.00 -18.72 -16.93
C LEU A 68 18.92 -17.49 -16.86
N LYS A 69 20.24 -17.70 -16.85
CA LYS A 69 21.23 -16.62 -16.80
C LYS A 69 21.96 -16.47 -18.12
N ILE A 70 21.93 -15.27 -18.70
CA ILE A 70 22.80 -14.87 -19.81
C ILE A 70 24.01 -14.20 -19.17
N SER A 71 25.11 -14.93 -19.04
CA SER A 71 26.32 -14.46 -18.35
C SER A 71 27.31 -13.76 -19.28
N ALA A 72 27.99 -12.72 -18.77
CA ALA A 72 29.01 -11.97 -19.51
C ALA A 72 30.16 -12.87 -20.00
N VAL A 73 30.51 -13.91 -19.25
CA VAL A 73 31.57 -14.86 -19.63
C VAL A 73 31.20 -15.72 -20.84
N HIS A 74 29.91 -15.83 -21.16
CA HIS A 74 29.41 -16.66 -22.26
C HIS A 74 29.17 -15.89 -23.55
N ILE A 75 29.47 -14.58 -23.58
CA ILE A 75 29.29 -13.73 -24.77
C ILE A 75 30.63 -13.24 -25.34
N ARG A 76 30.75 -13.21 -26.66
CA ARG A 76 32.00 -12.79 -27.36
C ARG A 76 32.05 -11.30 -27.70
N ARG A 77 30.92 -10.62 -27.66
CA ARG A 77 30.75 -9.18 -27.95
C ARG A 77 29.69 -8.61 -27.02
N PRO A 78 29.71 -7.28 -26.74
CA PRO A 78 28.70 -6.66 -25.90
C PRO A 78 27.28 -6.93 -26.37
N LEU A 79 26.36 -7.15 -25.43
CA LEU A 79 24.92 -7.15 -25.63
C LEU A 79 24.38 -5.80 -25.13
N PRO A 80 24.02 -4.86 -26.01
CA PRO A 80 23.48 -3.57 -25.60
C PRO A 80 22.14 -3.70 -24.87
N GLU A 81 21.88 -2.78 -23.94
CA GLU A 81 20.54 -2.55 -23.38
C GLU A 81 19.51 -2.35 -24.50
N GLY A 82 18.28 -2.86 -24.29
CA GLY A 82 17.19 -2.78 -25.27
C GLY A 82 17.29 -3.77 -26.43
N SER A 83 18.37 -4.56 -26.52
CA SER A 83 18.52 -5.62 -27.53
C SER A 83 17.46 -6.70 -27.35
N ASP A 84 16.96 -7.22 -28.46
CA ASP A 84 15.93 -8.25 -28.45
C ASP A 84 16.48 -9.60 -27.93
N ILE A 85 15.63 -10.30 -27.19
CA ILE A 85 15.83 -11.64 -26.65
C ILE A 85 14.55 -12.42 -26.93
N GLU A 86 14.68 -13.57 -27.59
CA GLU A 86 13.57 -14.48 -27.84
C GLU A 86 13.62 -15.60 -26.80
N LEU A 87 12.62 -15.64 -25.92
CA LEU A 87 12.54 -16.60 -24.84
C LEU A 87 11.55 -17.71 -25.20
N SER A 88 12.04 -18.91 -25.46
CA SER A 88 11.24 -20.12 -25.62
C SER A 88 11.06 -20.80 -24.27
N ILE A 89 9.81 -21.01 -23.87
CA ILE A 89 9.45 -21.75 -22.66
C ILE A 89 8.59 -22.94 -23.07
N ALA A 90 8.99 -24.15 -22.69
CA ALA A 90 8.26 -25.39 -22.95
C ALA A 90 8.01 -26.15 -21.64
N ILE A 91 6.84 -26.79 -21.55
CA ILE A 91 6.45 -27.67 -20.44
C ILE A 91 6.00 -28.99 -21.04
N SER A 92 6.68 -30.08 -20.69
CA SER A 92 6.37 -31.43 -21.17
C SER A 92 5.11 -32.01 -20.50
N ALA A 93 4.60 -33.13 -21.04
CA ALA A 93 3.51 -33.88 -20.41
C ALA A 93 3.85 -34.39 -19.00
N SER A 94 5.15 -34.60 -18.70
CA SER A 94 5.65 -34.96 -17.36
C SER A 94 5.95 -33.75 -16.47
N ARG A 95 5.54 -32.53 -16.87
CA ARG A 95 5.79 -31.24 -16.19
C ARG A 95 7.27 -30.85 -16.08
N LEU A 96 8.11 -31.39 -16.96
CA LEU A 96 9.49 -30.92 -17.07
C LEU A 96 9.49 -29.59 -17.85
N MET A 97 10.13 -28.58 -17.28
CA MET A 97 10.21 -27.24 -17.87
C MET A 97 11.56 -27.04 -18.57
N GLU A 98 11.52 -26.56 -19.80
CA GLU A 98 12.69 -26.15 -20.57
C GLU A 98 12.58 -24.67 -20.91
N VAL A 99 13.67 -23.94 -20.68
CA VAL A 99 13.76 -22.50 -20.92
C VAL A 99 15.00 -22.24 -21.76
N GLU A 100 14.81 -21.52 -22.86
CA GLU A 100 15.87 -21.19 -23.79
C GLU A 100 15.75 -19.73 -24.23
N ALA A 101 16.85 -18.99 -24.17
CA ALA A 101 16.93 -17.64 -24.72
C ALA A 101 17.79 -17.62 -25.98
N PHE A 102 17.23 -17.14 -27.08
CA PHE A 102 17.98 -16.80 -28.28
C PHE A 102 18.21 -15.29 -28.33
N VAL A 103 19.45 -14.87 -28.56
CA VAL A 103 19.83 -13.46 -28.63
C VAL A 103 20.28 -13.15 -30.06
N PRO A 104 19.44 -12.53 -30.91
CA PRO A 104 19.73 -12.35 -32.34
C PRO A 104 21.02 -11.59 -32.62
N ILE A 105 21.29 -10.50 -31.88
CA ILE A 105 22.52 -9.70 -32.06
C ILE A 105 23.78 -10.50 -31.74
N LEU A 106 23.69 -11.54 -30.92
CA LEU A 106 24.79 -12.46 -30.62
C LEU A 106 24.78 -13.68 -31.55
N ASN A 107 23.64 -13.99 -32.17
CA ASN A 107 23.36 -15.24 -32.87
C ASN A 107 23.70 -16.46 -32.01
N GLN A 108 23.20 -16.45 -30.77
CA GLN A 108 23.56 -17.43 -29.74
C GLN A 108 22.33 -17.83 -28.92
N HIS A 109 22.27 -19.12 -28.58
CA HIS A 109 21.28 -19.72 -27.70
C HIS A 109 21.86 -19.94 -26.30
N PHE A 110 21.06 -19.70 -25.27
CA PHE A 110 21.39 -19.92 -23.86
C PHE A 110 20.37 -20.89 -23.26
N ARG A 111 20.85 -22.01 -22.71
CA ARG A 111 20.03 -23.12 -22.19
C ARG A 111 20.51 -23.64 -20.82
N GLU A 112 21.42 -22.94 -20.14
CA GLU A 112 21.88 -23.39 -18.83
C GLU A 112 20.68 -23.55 -17.88
N GLY A 113 20.59 -24.70 -17.22
CA GLY A 113 19.38 -25.18 -16.54
C GLY A 113 18.78 -24.18 -15.56
N VAL A 114 17.47 -24.32 -15.36
CA VAL A 114 16.68 -23.55 -14.39
C VAL A 114 17.31 -23.72 -13.00
N TYR A 115 18.05 -22.71 -12.54
CA TYR A 115 18.70 -22.74 -11.23
C TYR A 115 17.66 -22.56 -10.12
N ILE A 116 17.43 -23.62 -9.35
CA ILE A 116 16.74 -23.56 -8.06
C ILE A 116 17.83 -23.39 -7.00
N PRO A 117 17.92 -22.23 -6.32
CA PRO A 117 18.83 -22.10 -5.19
C PRO A 117 18.42 -23.09 -4.08
N ASP A 118 19.36 -23.93 -3.64
CA ASP A 118 19.19 -24.65 -2.38
C ASP A 118 19.20 -23.64 -1.24
N GLU A 119 18.07 -23.47 -0.56
CA GLU A 119 17.96 -22.54 0.55
C GLU A 119 18.52 -23.16 1.83
N SER A 120 19.50 -22.50 2.44
CA SER A 120 20.01 -22.91 3.75
C SER A 120 18.97 -22.64 4.84
N LYS A 121 19.06 -23.36 5.97
CA LYS A 121 18.20 -23.13 7.15
C LYS A 121 18.23 -21.66 7.58
N GLU A 122 19.40 -21.05 7.57
CA GLU A 122 19.60 -19.65 7.95
C GLU A 122 18.89 -18.69 7.01
N GLN A 123 18.90 -18.99 5.69
CA GLN A 123 18.21 -18.18 4.69
C GLN A 123 16.69 -18.23 4.86
N VAL A 124 16.13 -19.40 5.18
CA VAL A 124 14.69 -19.55 5.44
C VAL A 124 14.27 -18.77 6.69
N ILE A 125 15.05 -18.85 7.77
CA ILE A 125 14.76 -18.09 9.01
C ILE A 125 14.87 -16.57 8.77
N GLU A 126 15.85 -16.13 7.97
CA GLU A 126 16.02 -14.72 7.65
C GLU A 126 14.83 -14.16 6.87
N LYS A 127 14.15 -14.97 6.04
CA LYS A 127 12.89 -14.55 5.40
C LYS A 127 11.80 -14.24 6.41
N VAL A 128 11.66 -15.02 7.48
CA VAL A 128 10.65 -14.74 8.52
C VAL A 128 10.92 -13.39 9.19
N LYS A 129 12.20 -13.04 9.43
CA LYS A 129 12.54 -11.69 9.93
C LYS A 129 12.15 -10.60 8.95
N LYS A 130 12.44 -10.77 7.66
CA LYS A 130 12.04 -9.82 6.62
C LYS A 130 10.53 -9.64 6.58
N ILE A 131 9.76 -10.71 6.68
CA ILE A 131 8.30 -10.65 6.78
C ILE A 131 7.90 -9.73 7.94
N GLN A 132 8.47 -9.91 9.14
CA GLN A 132 8.13 -9.06 10.28
C GLN A 132 8.37 -7.57 10.04
N PHE A 133 9.44 -7.20 9.32
CA PHE A 133 9.69 -5.81 8.93
C PHE A 133 8.70 -5.28 7.88
N GLU A 134 8.09 -6.16 7.08
CA GLU A 134 7.16 -5.77 6.03
C GLU A 134 5.69 -5.73 6.49
N LEU A 135 5.34 -6.41 7.58
CA LEU A 135 3.94 -6.58 8.01
C LEU A 135 3.23 -5.25 8.26
N ASP A 136 3.88 -4.26 8.85
CA ASP A 136 3.30 -2.93 9.07
C ASP A 136 2.78 -2.28 7.78
N ARG A 137 3.54 -2.46 6.68
CA ARG A 137 3.14 -1.97 5.35
C ARG A 137 1.88 -2.69 4.86
N TYR A 138 1.76 -3.99 5.12
CA TYR A 138 0.59 -4.78 4.71
C TYR A 138 -0.64 -4.48 5.57
N PHE A 139 -0.48 -4.27 6.88
CA PHE A 139 -1.57 -3.79 7.73
C PHE A 139 -2.10 -2.43 7.26
N TYR A 140 -1.20 -1.51 6.89
CA TYR A 140 -1.61 -0.23 6.31
C TYR A 140 -2.39 -0.40 4.99
N ARG A 141 -1.93 -1.29 4.10
CA ARG A 141 -2.63 -1.60 2.84
C ARG A 141 -4.01 -2.21 3.08
N ILE A 142 -4.14 -3.17 4.00
CA ILE A 142 -5.43 -3.75 4.38
C ILE A 142 -6.37 -2.67 4.90
N ARG A 143 -5.93 -1.80 5.81
CA ARG A 143 -6.77 -0.71 6.33
C ARG A 143 -7.32 0.18 5.22
N ASN A 144 -6.48 0.56 4.26
CA ASN A 144 -6.94 1.33 3.10
C ASN A 144 -7.98 0.57 2.28
N LEU A 145 -7.82 -0.76 2.12
CA LEU A 145 -8.80 -1.59 1.43
C LEU A 145 -10.12 -1.70 2.22
N GLU A 146 -10.07 -1.79 3.55
CA GLU A 146 -11.26 -1.79 4.42
C GLU A 146 -12.04 -0.49 4.24
N ASP A 147 -11.37 0.66 4.33
CA ASP A 147 -11.97 1.98 4.07
C ASP A 147 -12.62 2.01 2.68
N MET A 148 -11.93 1.49 1.66
CA MET A 148 -12.46 1.43 0.30
C MET A 148 -13.69 0.52 0.17
N ALA A 149 -13.67 -0.65 0.80
CA ALA A 149 -14.78 -1.60 0.73
C ALA A 149 -16.02 -1.10 1.49
N ASP A 150 -15.81 -0.38 2.59
CA ASP A 150 -16.88 0.27 3.36
C ASP A 150 -17.55 1.37 2.54
N GLU A 151 -16.76 2.22 1.86
CA GLU A 151 -17.30 3.28 1.02
C GLU A 151 -17.99 2.78 -0.24
N ILE A 152 -17.48 1.74 -0.91
CA ILE A 152 -18.09 1.20 -2.15
C ILE A 152 -19.34 0.35 -1.82
N ASP A 153 -19.48 -0.08 -0.56
CA ASP A 153 -20.58 -0.92 -0.06
C ASP A 153 -20.70 -2.26 -0.79
N VAL A 154 -19.59 -3.03 -0.79
CA VAL A 154 -19.53 -4.37 -1.38
C VAL A 154 -19.30 -5.40 -0.27
N PRO A 155 -20.37 -6.03 0.28
CA PRO A 155 -20.25 -6.92 1.44
C PRO A 155 -19.31 -8.11 1.23
N SER A 156 -19.25 -8.66 0.01
CA SER A 156 -18.35 -9.77 -0.31
C SER A 156 -16.89 -9.37 -0.24
N LEU A 157 -16.54 -8.18 -0.73
CA LEU A 157 -15.19 -7.62 -0.68
C LEU A 157 -14.79 -7.31 0.77
N ARG A 158 -15.70 -6.72 1.55
CA ARG A 158 -15.48 -6.46 2.99
C ARG A 158 -15.15 -7.74 3.74
N LYS A 159 -15.94 -8.80 3.54
CA LYS A 159 -15.72 -10.10 4.18
C LYS A 159 -14.36 -10.69 3.78
N GLU A 160 -13.98 -10.57 2.51
CA GLU A 160 -12.70 -11.04 2.01
C GLU A 160 -11.51 -10.30 2.65
N ILE A 161 -11.59 -8.96 2.74
CA ILE A 161 -10.54 -8.15 3.37
C ILE A 161 -10.43 -8.45 4.87
N GLN A 162 -11.56 -8.64 5.57
CA GLN A 162 -11.55 -9.05 6.98
C GLN A 162 -10.87 -10.41 7.19
N GLN A 163 -11.11 -11.38 6.29
CA GLN A 163 -10.43 -12.67 6.33
C GLN A 163 -8.92 -12.52 6.10
N LEU A 164 -8.52 -11.66 5.16
CA LEU A 164 -7.10 -11.37 4.93
C LEU A 164 -6.45 -10.67 6.13
N SER A 165 -7.17 -9.77 6.80
CA SER A 165 -6.69 -9.10 8.01
C SER A 165 -6.42 -10.10 9.13
N ALA A 166 -7.34 -11.03 9.36
CA ALA A 166 -7.19 -12.08 10.36
C ALA A 166 -5.99 -13.00 10.04
N ARG A 167 -5.86 -13.45 8.78
CA ARG A 167 -4.71 -14.27 8.34
C ARG A 167 -3.38 -13.52 8.51
N LEU A 168 -3.35 -12.21 8.21
CA LEU A 168 -2.15 -11.39 8.37
C LEU A 168 -1.75 -11.25 9.85
N GLU A 169 -2.73 -11.13 10.75
CA GLU A 169 -2.50 -11.12 12.19
C GLU A 169 -1.98 -12.48 12.70
N GLU A 170 -2.50 -13.59 12.19
CA GLU A 170 -1.98 -14.92 12.48
C GLU A 170 -0.51 -15.06 12.05
N VAL A 171 -0.16 -14.64 10.83
CA VAL A 171 1.22 -14.60 10.32
C VAL A 171 2.13 -13.75 11.22
N TYR A 172 1.65 -12.59 11.67
CA TYR A 172 2.37 -11.73 12.60
C TYR A 172 2.69 -12.45 13.91
N LEU A 173 1.69 -13.07 14.53
CA LEU A 173 1.83 -13.77 15.80
C LEU A 173 2.73 -15.01 15.68
N GLU A 174 2.55 -15.80 14.62
CA GLU A 174 3.37 -16.98 14.34
C GLU A 174 4.83 -16.63 14.09
N GLY A 175 5.10 -15.61 13.25
CA GLY A 175 6.46 -15.15 13.01
C GLY A 175 7.13 -14.58 14.26
N HIS A 176 6.39 -13.84 15.10
CA HIS A 176 6.91 -13.39 16.40
C HIS A 176 7.28 -14.56 17.30
N ARG A 177 6.39 -15.56 17.46
CA ARG A 177 6.66 -16.76 18.27
C ARG A 177 7.87 -17.53 17.74
N HIS A 178 7.94 -17.73 16.43
CA HIS A 178 9.04 -18.45 15.77
C HIS A 178 10.40 -17.78 16.00
N LEU A 179 10.44 -16.44 15.98
CA LEU A 179 11.69 -15.70 16.16
C LEU A 179 12.13 -15.55 17.61
N ALA A 180 11.19 -15.59 18.56
CA ALA A 180 11.43 -15.37 19.99
C ALA A 180 12.26 -16.49 20.65
N ASN A 181 12.14 -17.74 20.21
CA ASN A 181 12.89 -18.85 20.79
C ASN A 181 13.81 -19.51 19.75
N PRO A 182 15.15 -19.44 19.91
CA PRO A 182 16.10 -20.08 19.01
C PRO A 182 15.92 -21.60 18.85
N GLU A 183 15.38 -22.28 19.87
CA GLU A 183 15.15 -23.73 19.87
C GLU A 183 13.94 -24.14 19.01
N THR A 184 12.97 -23.24 18.79
CA THR A 184 11.78 -23.49 17.98
C THR A 184 11.95 -23.08 16.52
N ARG A 185 13.17 -22.70 16.10
CA ARG A 185 13.47 -22.34 14.70
C ARG A 185 13.52 -23.57 13.81
N ASP A 186 12.35 -24.14 13.57
CA ASP A 186 12.10 -25.20 12.59
C ASP A 186 11.99 -24.60 11.17
N PRO A 187 12.85 -25.00 10.23
CA PRO A 187 12.72 -24.59 8.83
C PRO A 187 11.34 -24.87 8.22
N SER A 188 10.64 -25.90 8.68
CA SER A 188 9.32 -26.28 8.18
C SER A 188 8.26 -25.24 8.59
N GLU A 189 8.26 -24.82 9.84
CA GLU A 189 7.39 -23.75 10.34
C GLU A 189 7.69 -22.40 9.64
N ALA A 190 8.97 -22.08 9.47
CA ALA A 190 9.37 -20.87 8.74
C ALA A 190 8.88 -20.87 7.28
N LYS A 191 8.87 -22.04 6.61
CA LYS A 191 8.31 -22.19 5.26
C LYS A 191 6.80 -21.98 5.25
N MET A 192 6.06 -22.53 6.22
CA MET A 192 4.62 -22.33 6.33
C MET A 192 4.26 -20.86 6.50
N ILE A 193 4.94 -20.15 7.43
CA ILE A 193 4.75 -18.71 7.64
C ILE A 193 5.03 -17.91 6.35
N PHE A 194 6.10 -18.28 5.64
CA PHE A 194 6.45 -17.64 4.37
C PHE A 194 5.40 -17.89 3.28
N GLU A 195 4.90 -19.12 3.15
CA GLU A 195 3.87 -19.48 2.17
C GLU A 195 2.54 -18.77 2.46
N GLU A 196 2.15 -18.70 3.73
CA GLU A 196 0.93 -18.02 4.19
C GLU A 196 1.02 -16.51 3.92
N PHE A 197 2.12 -15.87 4.32
CA PHE A 197 2.36 -14.45 4.03
C PHE A 197 2.34 -14.16 2.53
N ARG A 198 2.96 -15.04 1.73
CA ARG A 198 3.00 -14.93 0.27
C ARG A 198 1.60 -14.94 -0.32
N GLU A 199 0.72 -15.85 0.14
CA GLU A 199 -0.66 -15.92 -0.32
C GLU A 199 -1.45 -14.66 0.04
N VAL A 200 -1.37 -14.23 1.30
CA VAL A 200 -2.04 -13.00 1.79
C VAL A 200 -1.60 -11.78 0.96
N ARG A 201 -0.29 -11.62 0.78
CA ARG A 201 0.31 -10.58 -0.07
C ARG A 201 -0.23 -10.60 -1.50
N GLY A 202 -0.25 -11.78 -2.11
CA GLY A 202 -0.76 -11.97 -3.47
C GLY A 202 -2.22 -11.54 -3.59
N ARG A 203 -3.06 -11.96 -2.63
CA ARG A 203 -4.49 -11.63 -2.63
C ARG A 203 -4.75 -10.15 -2.41
N ILE A 204 -4.00 -9.49 -1.53
CA ILE A 204 -4.04 -8.02 -1.37
C ILE A 204 -3.71 -7.34 -2.71
N GLY A 205 -2.63 -7.75 -3.37
CA GLY A 205 -2.24 -7.19 -4.67
C GLY A 205 -3.29 -7.42 -5.77
N GLU A 206 -3.98 -8.56 -5.75
CA GLU A 206 -5.07 -8.86 -6.68
C GLU A 206 -6.29 -7.98 -6.42
N ILE A 207 -6.71 -7.81 -5.17
CA ILE A 207 -7.80 -6.90 -4.79
C ILE A 207 -7.47 -5.48 -5.23
N GLU A 208 -6.27 -4.98 -4.91
CA GLU A 208 -5.81 -3.66 -5.32
C GLU A 208 -5.84 -3.49 -6.85
N LYS A 209 -5.39 -4.51 -7.60
CA LYS A 209 -5.45 -4.52 -9.06
C LYS A 209 -6.88 -4.48 -9.57
N ASN A 210 -7.78 -5.28 -9.00
CA ASN A 210 -9.19 -5.34 -9.40
C ASN A 210 -9.95 -4.06 -9.05
N LEU A 211 -9.53 -3.37 -7.99
CA LEU A 211 -10.04 -2.06 -7.61
C LEU A 211 -9.49 -0.90 -8.47
N LYS A 212 -8.50 -1.14 -9.35
CA LYS A 212 -7.93 -0.08 -10.20
C LYS A 212 -8.98 0.60 -11.08
N SER A 213 -8.73 1.90 -11.29
CA SER A 213 -9.50 2.91 -12.03
C SER A 213 -10.96 3.05 -11.63
N LYS A 214 -11.84 2.07 -11.88
CA LYS A 214 -13.28 2.25 -11.63
C LYS A 214 -13.64 2.19 -10.15
N GLY A 215 -13.10 1.23 -9.40
CA GLY A 215 -13.36 1.10 -7.96
C GLY A 215 -12.77 2.28 -7.18
N LYS A 216 -11.51 2.62 -7.48
CA LYS A 216 -10.82 3.75 -6.88
C LYS A 216 -11.45 5.11 -7.22
N MET A 217 -11.89 5.32 -8.45
CA MET A 217 -12.64 6.53 -8.81
C MET A 217 -13.96 6.62 -8.05
N ILE A 218 -14.74 5.54 -8.00
CA ILE A 218 -16.00 5.50 -7.23
C ILE A 218 -15.74 5.87 -5.76
N PHE A 219 -14.68 5.32 -5.17
CA PHE A 219 -14.26 5.66 -3.81
C PHE A 219 -13.96 7.16 -3.64
N VAL A 220 -13.10 7.72 -4.50
CA VAL A 220 -12.74 9.15 -4.47
C VAL A 220 -13.97 10.04 -4.63
N LEU A 221 -14.86 9.69 -5.56
CA LEU A 221 -16.09 10.43 -5.81
C LEU A 221 -17.04 10.39 -4.61
N ARG A 222 -17.26 9.23 -3.98
CA ARG A 222 -18.11 9.10 -2.79
C ARG A 222 -17.57 9.91 -1.62
N LYS A 223 -16.26 9.80 -1.37
CA LYS A 223 -15.58 10.55 -0.29
C LYS A 223 -15.68 12.07 -0.53
N LEU A 224 -15.49 12.51 -1.78
CA LEU A 224 -15.63 13.91 -2.17
C LEU A 224 -17.07 14.41 -2.01
N GLU A 225 -18.07 13.61 -2.39
CA GLU A 225 -19.47 14.00 -2.29
C GLU A 225 -19.92 14.13 -0.83
N ARG A 226 -19.50 13.19 0.04
CA ARG A 226 -19.73 13.31 1.48
C ARG A 226 -19.09 14.57 2.05
N GLU A 227 -17.83 14.84 1.72
CA GLU A 227 -17.13 16.04 2.20
C GLU A 227 -17.82 17.33 1.73
N LYS A 228 -18.30 17.36 0.47
CA LYS A 228 -19.09 18.47 -0.05
C LYS A 228 -20.38 18.66 0.74
N GLU A 229 -21.11 17.59 1.03
CA GLU A 229 -22.38 17.69 1.77
C GLU A 229 -22.16 18.17 3.21
N GLU A 230 -21.19 17.59 3.92
CA GLU A 230 -20.83 18.02 5.28
C GLU A 230 -20.40 19.49 5.31
N THR A 231 -19.58 19.90 4.35
CA THR A 231 -19.08 21.28 4.25
C THR A 231 -20.18 22.26 3.85
N ARG A 232 -21.10 21.86 2.96
CA ARG A 232 -22.25 22.67 2.55
C ARG A 232 -23.08 23.08 3.77
N GLN A 233 -23.41 22.14 4.64
CA GLN A 233 -24.19 22.42 5.86
C GLN A 233 -23.50 23.45 6.75
N VAL A 234 -22.17 23.36 6.86
CA VAL A 234 -21.35 24.27 7.68
C VAL A 234 -21.25 25.66 7.06
N VAL A 235 -20.96 25.72 5.76
CA VAL A 235 -20.85 26.95 4.98
C VAL A 235 -22.19 27.69 4.93
N GLU A 236 -23.30 26.99 4.77
CA GLU A 236 -24.64 27.59 4.77
C GLU A 236 -24.99 28.22 6.11
N LYS A 237 -24.72 27.49 7.20
CA LYS A 237 -25.06 27.89 8.57
C LYS A 237 -24.16 28.99 9.13
N TRP A 238 -22.85 28.91 8.89
CA TRP A 238 -21.85 29.76 9.56
C TRP A 238 -20.91 30.50 8.61
N GLY A 239 -20.89 30.15 7.32
CA GLY A 239 -19.96 30.71 6.36
C GLY A 239 -20.28 32.15 5.95
N ASP A 240 -19.24 32.96 5.79
CA ASP A 240 -19.32 34.32 5.27
C ASP A 240 -19.43 34.35 3.72
N LYS A 241 -19.52 35.55 3.13
CA LYS A 241 -19.66 35.71 1.68
C LYS A 241 -18.45 35.19 0.88
N PHE A 242 -17.25 35.31 1.43
CA PHE A 242 -16.03 34.83 0.79
C PHE A 242 -15.94 33.32 0.86
N GLU A 243 -16.19 32.73 2.03
CA GLU A 243 -16.16 31.28 2.25
C GLU A 243 -17.23 30.55 1.41
N LYS A 244 -18.43 31.12 1.30
CA LYS A 244 -19.48 30.61 0.39
C LYS A 244 -19.01 30.56 -1.06
N LYS A 245 -18.35 31.64 -1.51
CA LYS A 245 -17.83 31.72 -2.88
C LYS A 245 -16.65 30.78 -3.10
N GLU A 246 -15.78 30.61 -2.10
CA GLU A 246 -14.67 29.67 -2.12
C GLU A 246 -15.17 28.22 -2.25
N PHE A 247 -16.14 27.83 -1.42
CA PHE A 247 -16.76 26.50 -1.51
C PHE A 247 -17.40 26.24 -2.88
N GLU A 248 -18.11 27.22 -3.44
CA GLU A 248 -18.67 27.11 -4.80
C GLU A 248 -17.60 26.93 -5.87
N LEU A 249 -16.46 27.62 -5.76
CA LEU A 249 -15.34 27.50 -6.70
C LEU A 249 -14.71 26.10 -6.63
N LEU A 250 -14.43 25.61 -5.41
CA LEU A 250 -13.90 24.26 -5.18
C LEU A 250 -14.86 23.18 -5.73
N CYS A 251 -16.17 23.35 -5.53
CA CYS A 251 -17.17 22.43 -6.09
C CYS A 251 -17.13 22.38 -7.63
N ARG A 252 -17.05 23.55 -8.28
CA ARG A 252 -16.97 23.64 -9.76
C ARG A 252 -15.63 23.12 -10.29
N GLU A 253 -14.55 23.31 -9.56
CA GLU A 253 -13.24 22.75 -9.93
C GLU A 253 -13.26 21.23 -9.86
N ALA A 254 -13.83 20.66 -8.79
CA ALA A 254 -14.05 19.22 -8.67
C ALA A 254 -14.80 18.67 -9.89
N GLU A 255 -15.94 19.28 -10.27
CA GLU A 255 -16.73 18.83 -11.43
C GLU A 255 -15.92 18.75 -12.74
N ARG A 256 -14.96 19.65 -12.95
CA ARG A 256 -14.08 19.62 -14.15
C ARG A 256 -13.11 18.45 -14.13
N HIS A 257 -12.62 18.05 -12.96
CA HIS A 257 -11.69 16.93 -12.81
C HIS A 257 -12.40 15.57 -12.79
N ILE A 258 -13.68 15.52 -12.39
CA ILE A 258 -14.51 14.31 -12.49
C ILE A 258 -14.58 13.82 -13.94
N GLY A 259 -14.88 14.72 -14.89
CA GLY A 259 -14.97 14.35 -16.31
C GLY A 259 -13.66 13.90 -16.97
N ARG A 260 -12.51 14.14 -16.31
CA ARG A 260 -11.17 13.74 -16.77
C ARG A 260 -10.62 12.53 -16.02
N GLU A 261 -11.37 12.01 -15.05
CA GLU A 261 -10.95 10.91 -14.18
C GLU A 261 -9.60 11.18 -13.47
N ASP A 262 -9.34 12.44 -13.10
CA ASP A 262 -8.08 12.85 -12.45
C ASP A 262 -8.15 12.65 -10.93
N GLU A 263 -7.92 11.41 -10.50
CA GLU A 263 -7.96 11.01 -9.08
C GLU A 263 -7.10 11.89 -8.16
N VAL A 264 -5.90 12.28 -8.64
CA VAL A 264 -4.93 13.03 -7.84
C VAL A 264 -5.41 14.45 -7.60
N ALA A 265 -5.98 15.10 -8.63
CA ALA A 265 -6.58 16.41 -8.47
C ALA A 265 -7.82 16.38 -7.57
N LEU A 266 -8.69 15.36 -7.73
CA LEU A 266 -9.90 15.22 -6.93
C LEU A 266 -9.60 15.07 -5.42
N GLU A 267 -8.59 14.30 -5.05
CA GLU A 267 -8.22 14.16 -3.63
C GLU A 267 -7.64 15.46 -3.05
N LYS A 268 -6.91 16.24 -3.85
CA LYS A 268 -6.43 17.57 -3.42
C LYS A 268 -7.59 18.53 -3.17
N ILE A 269 -8.54 18.59 -4.11
CA ILE A 269 -9.74 19.44 -3.97
C ILE A 269 -10.57 19.01 -2.76
N ARG A 270 -10.74 17.70 -2.53
CA ARG A 270 -11.40 17.19 -1.32
C ARG A 270 -10.71 17.72 -0.06
N GLN A 271 -9.38 17.66 0.01
CA GLN A 271 -8.63 18.15 1.16
C GLN A 271 -8.81 19.66 1.36
N GLU A 272 -8.92 20.45 0.29
CA GLU A 272 -9.18 21.88 0.37
C GLU A 272 -10.60 22.18 0.87
N ILE A 273 -11.61 21.43 0.42
CA ILE A 273 -12.98 21.50 0.94
C ILE A 273 -13.01 21.17 2.43
N GLU A 274 -12.33 20.09 2.84
CA GLU A 274 -12.19 19.70 4.25
C GLU A 274 -11.50 20.80 5.08
N ASN A 275 -10.45 21.42 4.55
CA ASN A 275 -9.77 22.53 5.24
C ASN A 275 -10.69 23.74 5.44
N LEU A 276 -11.52 24.07 4.45
CA LEU A 276 -12.50 25.14 4.55
C LEU A 276 -13.57 24.82 5.61
N ASN A 277 -14.08 23.59 5.62
CA ASN A 277 -15.00 23.09 6.65
C ASN A 277 -14.45 23.32 8.06
N TRP A 278 -13.21 22.86 8.30
CA TRP A 278 -12.54 23.04 9.59
C TRP A 278 -12.28 24.51 9.92
N HIS A 279 -11.88 25.32 8.94
CA HIS A 279 -11.67 26.75 9.13
C HIS A 279 -12.92 27.45 9.67
N ILE A 280 -14.09 27.15 9.10
CA ILE A 280 -15.36 27.75 9.51
C ILE A 280 -15.78 27.26 10.90
N ARG A 281 -15.64 25.95 11.17
CA ARG A 281 -15.97 25.36 12.47
C ARG A 281 -15.12 25.92 13.60
N PHE A 282 -13.82 26.11 13.38
CA PHE A 282 -12.89 26.65 14.37
C PHE A 282 -13.18 28.11 14.75
N LYS A 283 -13.89 28.87 13.89
CA LYS A 283 -14.38 30.21 14.25
C LYS A 283 -15.54 30.19 15.23
N GLN A 284 -16.26 29.06 15.35
CA GLN A 284 -17.44 28.97 16.20
C GLN A 284 -17.05 28.65 17.65
N ASN A 285 -17.54 29.44 18.59
CA ASN A 285 -17.28 29.21 20.02
C ASN A 285 -17.87 27.89 20.51
N ASP A 286 -19.06 27.52 20.01
CA ASP A 286 -19.75 26.27 20.36
C ASP A 286 -18.90 25.04 20.03
N PHE A 287 -18.16 25.05 18.92
CA PHE A 287 -17.27 23.95 18.55
C PHE A 287 -16.23 23.65 19.64
N TRP A 288 -15.62 24.71 20.20
CA TRP A 288 -14.60 24.57 21.24
C TRP A 288 -15.20 24.12 22.57
N LYS A 289 -16.42 24.56 22.87
CA LYS A 289 -17.17 24.09 24.03
C LYS A 289 -17.50 22.60 23.92
N ASP A 290 -18.11 22.17 22.81
CA ASP A 290 -18.48 20.78 22.56
C ASP A 290 -17.25 19.87 22.59
N THR A 291 -16.13 20.32 21.99
CA THR A 291 -14.87 19.57 22.00
C THR A 291 -14.28 19.45 23.41
N PHE A 292 -14.35 20.52 24.21
CA PHE A 292 -13.90 20.49 25.60
C PHE A 292 -14.72 19.51 26.44
N GLU A 293 -16.05 19.53 26.28
CA GLU A 293 -16.96 18.61 26.96
C GLU A 293 -16.73 17.15 26.55
N LEU A 294 -16.46 16.90 25.26
CA LEU A 294 -16.11 15.58 24.74
C LEU A 294 -14.82 15.04 25.37
N LEU A 295 -13.75 15.85 25.37
CA LEU A 295 -12.45 15.45 25.94
C LEU A 295 -12.52 15.14 27.44
N ASN A 296 -13.49 15.72 28.15
CA ASN A 296 -13.71 15.48 29.56
C ASN A 296 -14.45 14.14 29.85
N GLN A 297 -14.81 13.37 28.82
CA GLN A 297 -15.47 12.08 29.00
C GLN A 297 -14.47 10.95 29.37
N PRO A 298 -14.88 9.95 30.18
CA PRO A 298 -13.96 8.98 30.79
C PRO A 298 -13.16 8.11 29.81
N GLN A 299 -13.63 7.96 28.57
CA GLN A 299 -12.94 7.18 27.55
C GLN A 299 -11.64 7.83 27.04
N PHE A 300 -11.44 9.13 27.25
CA PHE A 300 -10.22 9.83 26.85
C PHE A 300 -9.16 9.69 27.95
N VAL A 301 -8.16 8.87 27.70
CA VAL A 301 -7.00 8.70 28.58
C VAL A 301 -5.88 9.60 28.08
N PHE A 302 -5.28 10.41 28.94
CA PHE A 302 -4.18 11.31 28.59
C PHE A 302 -2.83 10.78 29.07
N ASN A 303 -1.78 10.96 28.28
CA ASN A 303 -0.41 10.55 28.61
C ASN A 303 0.10 11.23 29.87
N ASN A 304 -0.28 12.49 30.09
CA ASN A 304 0.04 13.25 31.30
C ASN A 304 -1.25 13.73 31.97
N LYS A 305 -1.71 12.96 32.97
CA LYS A 305 -2.96 13.22 33.69
C LYS A 305 -2.93 14.51 34.51
N GLU A 306 -1.81 14.82 35.15
CA GLU A 306 -1.68 16.04 35.95
C GLU A 306 -1.76 17.29 35.08
N LEU A 307 -1.07 17.28 33.94
CA LEU A 307 -1.09 18.39 32.99
C LEU A 307 -2.45 18.51 32.31
N ALA A 308 -3.12 17.38 32.01
CA ALA A 308 -4.49 17.39 31.50
C ALA A 308 -5.46 18.02 32.51
N GLU A 309 -5.38 17.64 33.80
CA GLU A 309 -6.25 18.22 34.85
C GLU A 309 -6.05 19.74 34.99
N LYS A 310 -4.81 20.22 34.83
CA LYS A 310 -4.53 21.66 34.79
C LYS A 310 -5.28 22.34 33.66
N TYR A 311 -5.22 21.80 32.43
CA TYR A 311 -5.92 22.38 31.28
C TYR A 311 -7.44 22.21 31.37
N PHE A 312 -7.95 21.14 31.99
CA PHE A 312 -9.38 21.03 32.30
C PHE A 312 -9.82 22.09 33.32
N SER A 313 -9.04 22.35 34.36
CA SER A 313 -9.32 23.43 35.31
C SER A 313 -9.34 24.80 34.61
N GLN A 314 -8.33 25.08 33.79
CA GLN A 314 -8.26 26.32 32.99
C GLN A 314 -9.41 26.45 32.00
N GLY A 315 -9.81 25.37 31.34
CA GLY A 315 -10.93 25.36 30.40
C GLY A 315 -12.28 25.54 31.08
N ARG A 316 -12.50 24.95 32.27
CA ARG A 316 -13.70 25.18 33.09
C ARG A 316 -13.81 26.65 33.52
N ASP A 317 -12.71 27.21 34.03
CA ASP A 317 -12.63 28.64 34.36
C ASP A 317 -12.88 29.55 33.14
N ALA A 318 -12.37 29.16 31.97
CA ALA A 318 -12.57 29.90 30.74
C ALA A 318 -14.02 29.83 30.24
N LEU A 319 -14.69 28.68 30.40
CA LEU A 319 -16.12 28.52 30.10
C LEU A 319 -16.98 29.39 31.01
N ASP A 320 -16.75 29.35 32.33
CA ASP A 320 -17.52 30.13 33.31
C ASP A 320 -17.41 31.64 33.09
N LYS A 321 -16.28 32.10 32.55
CA LYS A 321 -15.98 33.52 32.30
C LYS A 321 -16.16 33.92 30.83
N GLU A 322 -16.66 33.04 29.98
CA GLU A 322 -16.81 33.23 28.52
C GLU A 322 -15.50 33.68 27.82
N GLN A 323 -14.35 33.22 28.31
CA GLN A 323 -13.02 33.52 27.78
C GLN A 323 -12.66 32.55 26.64
N TRP A 324 -13.33 32.69 25.50
CA TRP A 324 -13.25 31.75 24.38
C TRP A 324 -11.82 31.46 23.89
N GLU A 325 -10.95 32.47 23.77
CA GLU A 325 -9.56 32.26 23.35
C GLU A 325 -8.78 31.36 24.33
N LYS A 326 -9.02 31.49 25.63
CA LYS A 326 -8.38 30.62 26.63
C LYS A 326 -8.95 29.21 26.63
N LEU A 327 -10.24 29.07 26.32
CA LEU A 327 -10.85 27.76 26.12
C LEU A 327 -10.21 27.05 24.93
N LYS A 328 -10.04 27.76 23.79
CA LYS A 328 -9.35 27.26 22.59
C LYS A 328 -7.94 26.77 22.92
N GLU A 329 -7.15 27.59 23.59
CA GLU A 329 -5.79 27.22 24.03
C GLU A 329 -5.80 25.96 24.90
N SER A 330 -6.72 25.89 25.87
CA SER A 330 -6.84 24.72 26.77
C SER A 330 -7.20 23.44 26.01
N VAL A 331 -8.14 23.50 25.06
CA VAL A 331 -8.53 22.36 24.22
C VAL A 331 -7.37 21.88 23.35
N ILE A 332 -6.64 22.80 22.72
CA ILE A 332 -5.47 22.46 21.88
C ILE A 332 -4.41 21.74 22.71
N GLU A 333 -4.12 22.22 23.91
CA GLU A 333 -3.14 21.57 24.79
C GLU A 333 -3.61 20.19 25.27
N LEU A 334 -4.90 20.03 25.60
CA LEU A 334 -5.48 18.72 25.93
C LEU A 334 -5.31 17.71 24.78
N CYS A 335 -5.55 18.14 23.54
CA CYS A 335 -5.41 17.26 22.37
C CYS A 335 -3.97 16.76 22.16
N LYS A 336 -2.96 17.60 22.48
CA LYS A 336 -1.54 17.20 22.42
C LYS A 336 -1.20 16.10 23.43
N LEU A 337 -1.95 15.99 24.52
CA LEU A 337 -1.72 15.03 25.60
C LEU A 337 -2.35 13.66 25.38
N LEU A 338 -3.17 13.47 24.34
CA LEU A 338 -3.75 12.16 24.00
C LEU A 338 -2.64 11.14 23.59
N PRO A 339 -2.84 9.82 23.74
CA PRO A 339 -1.97 8.75 23.25
C PRO A 339 -1.80 8.79 21.73
N LYS A 340 -0.70 8.27 21.18
CA LYS A 340 -0.46 8.26 19.73
C LYS A 340 -1.25 7.17 19.00
N ASP A 341 -1.54 6.05 19.66
CA ASP A 341 -2.02 4.84 18.97
C ASP A 341 -3.55 4.66 18.97
N GLY A 342 -4.29 5.45 19.76
CA GLY A 342 -5.76 5.36 19.87
C GLY A 342 -6.55 6.51 19.24
N GLY A 343 -5.87 7.39 18.50
CA GLY A 343 -6.48 8.65 18.06
C GLY A 343 -5.72 9.36 16.95
N GLU A 344 -5.03 8.64 16.06
CA GLU A 344 -4.36 9.28 14.93
C GLU A 344 -5.36 9.96 13.98
N ILE A 345 -6.57 9.39 13.84
CA ILE A 345 -7.67 9.98 13.06
C ILE A 345 -8.21 11.25 13.73
N ASP A 346 -8.39 11.25 15.06
CA ASP A 346 -8.95 12.41 15.77
C ASP A 346 -7.92 13.50 16.06
N LYS A 347 -6.66 13.14 16.36
CA LYS A 347 -5.55 14.10 16.48
C LYS A 347 -5.26 14.81 15.16
N GLN A 348 -5.24 14.09 14.03
CA GLN A 348 -4.97 14.72 12.75
C GLN A 348 -6.13 15.64 12.32
N LYS A 349 -7.38 15.30 12.66
CA LYS A 349 -8.56 16.14 12.42
C LYS A 349 -8.63 17.38 13.32
N ILE A 350 -8.22 17.28 14.59
CA ILE A 350 -8.21 18.42 15.53
C ILE A 350 -6.96 19.33 15.33
N LEU A 351 -5.84 18.79 14.82
CA LEU A 351 -4.58 19.54 14.67
C LEU A 351 -4.36 20.16 13.27
N ARG A 352 -5.11 19.77 12.23
CA ARG A 352 -4.98 20.36 10.88
C ARG A 352 -6.03 21.43 10.58
N ALA A 353 -5.86 22.58 11.22
CA ALA A 353 -6.10 23.90 10.61
C ALA A 353 -5.42 24.95 11.50
N GLY A 354 -4.29 25.52 11.07
CA GLY A 354 -3.80 26.74 11.72
C GLY A 354 -2.34 27.17 11.59
N ILE A 355 -1.37 26.36 11.15
CA ILE A 355 0.02 26.86 10.98
C ILE A 355 0.70 26.22 9.76
N ARG A 356 1.15 27.06 8.80
CA ARG A 356 2.09 26.68 7.74
C ARG A 356 3.50 26.54 8.35
N ARG A 357 4.19 25.44 8.04
CA ARG A 357 5.64 25.34 8.26
C ARG A 357 6.33 26.35 7.34
N GLY A 358 7.20 27.18 7.90
CA GLY A 358 8.19 27.93 7.12
C GLY A 358 9.24 27.01 6.52
#